data_AF-A0A0Q9JHP5-F1
#
_entry.id   AF-A0A0Q9JHP5-F1
#
_cell.length_a   1.000
_cell.length_b   1.000
_cell.length_c   1.000
_cell.angle_alpha   90.00
_cell.angle_beta   90.00
_cell.angle_gamma   90.00
#
_symmetry.space_group_name_H-M   'P 1'
#
loop_
_entity.id
_entity.type
_entity.pdbx_description
1 polymer ?
#
loop_
_entity_poly.entity_id
_entity_poly.type
_entity_poly.pdbx_seq_one_letter_code
_entity_poly.pdbx_strand_id
1 'polypeptide(L)' 'MASGGVRRGGLPVYDVETLKRGRGVGPTVAGEPSQVVALRLTLNDLATLDARAEREGKTRSEVIREALAASAA' A
#
# COMPACT_ATOMS: atom_id res chain seq x y z
N MET A 1 29.20 -4.59 17.28
CA MET A 1 29.08 -3.19 16.82
C MET A 1 28.37 -3.16 15.49
N ALA A 2 27.14 -2.66 15.45
CA ALA A 2 26.52 -2.01 14.29
C ALA A 2 25.35 -1.17 14.82
N SER A 3 25.24 0.02 14.28
CA SER A 3 24.79 1.24 14.95
C SER A 3 23.62 1.87 14.22
N GLY A 4 22.75 2.55 14.97
CA GLY A 4 21.84 3.59 14.48
C GLY A 4 20.51 3.05 13.97
N GLY A 5 19.36 3.63 14.28
CA GLY A 5 19.04 4.87 14.94
C GLY A 5 17.59 5.14 14.57
N VAL A 6 16.72 5.29 15.58
CA VAL A 6 15.30 5.58 15.40
C VAL A 6 15.17 6.91 14.64
N ARG A 7 14.78 6.85 13.37
CA ARG A 7 14.40 8.05 12.62
C ARG A 7 12.97 8.44 12.99
N ARG A 8 12.87 9.40 13.90
CA ARG A 8 11.65 10.20 14.09
C ARG A 8 11.31 10.90 12.77
N GLY A 9 10.04 10.84 12.38
CA GLY A 9 9.43 11.81 11.46
C GLY A 9 9.74 11.62 9.98
N GLY A 10 9.07 10.66 9.35
CA GLY A 10 8.96 10.56 7.90
C GLY A 10 8.01 9.41 7.57
N LEU A 11 6.85 9.72 7.00
CA LEU A 11 5.99 8.70 6.40
C LEU A 11 6.88 7.84 5.49
N PRO A 12 6.85 6.50 5.56
CA PRO A 12 7.71 5.67 4.72
C PRO A 12 7.33 5.97 3.27
N VAL A 13 8.23 6.66 2.57
CA VAL A 13 8.16 6.77 1.12
C VAL A 13 8.42 5.36 0.62
N TYR A 14 7.36 4.65 0.26
CA TYR A 14 7.46 3.30 -0.26
C TYR A 14 8.42 3.32 -1.45
N ASP A 15 9.53 2.58 -1.34
CA ASP A 15 10.42 2.39 -2.46
C ASP A 15 9.70 1.51 -3.50
N VAL A 16 9.17 2.18 -4.52
CA VAL A 16 8.47 1.55 -5.65
C VAL A 16 9.34 0.54 -6.38
N GLU A 17 10.66 0.73 -6.40
CA GLU A 17 11.60 -0.23 -7.00
C GLU A 17 11.77 -1.47 -6.11
N THR A 18 11.61 -1.32 -4.80
CA THR A 18 11.57 -2.46 -3.87
C THR A 18 10.25 -3.23 -3.93
N LEU A 19 9.12 -2.55 -4.17
CA LEU A 19 7.84 -3.21 -4.43
C LEU A 19 7.83 -3.97 -5.76
N LYS A 20 8.45 -3.44 -6.83
CA LYS A 20 8.56 -4.11 -8.13
C LYS A 20 9.47 -5.34 -8.12
N ARG A 21 10.44 -5.41 -7.19
CA ARG A 21 11.41 -6.51 -7.07
C ARG A 21 10.90 -7.71 -6.27
N GLY A 22 9.63 -7.73 -5.87
CA GLY A 22 8.99 -8.90 -5.25
C GLY A 22 8.81 -10.07 -6.21
N ARG A 23 9.91 -10.73 -6.61
CA ARG A 23 9.92 -12.06 -7.22
C ARG A 23 10.30 -13.05 -6.11
N GLY A 24 9.36 -13.94 -5.80
CA GLY A 24 9.18 -14.55 -4.48
C GLY A 24 10.22 -15.55 -4.00
N VAL A 25 10.11 -15.89 -2.71
CA VAL A 25 10.36 -17.23 -2.19
C VAL A 25 9.41 -17.50 -1.01
N GLY A 26 8.32 -18.19 -1.29
CA GLY A 26 7.37 -18.74 -0.32
C GLY A 26 6.23 -19.41 -1.09
N PRO A 27 5.75 -20.60 -0.70
CA PRO A 27 4.68 -21.29 -1.44
C PRO A 27 3.35 -20.56 -1.21
N THR A 28 3.14 -19.45 -1.91
CA THR A 28 1.86 -18.75 -1.94
C THR A 28 1.00 -19.39 -3.02
N VAL A 29 -0.09 -19.99 -2.58
CA VAL A 29 -1.21 -20.50 -3.37
C VAL A 29 -1.56 -19.49 -4.46
N ALA A 30 -1.66 -19.97 -5.70
CA ALA A 30 -1.83 -19.18 -6.91
C ALA A 30 -3.11 -18.32 -6.90
N GLY A 31 -2.97 -17.06 -6.51
CA GLY A 31 -3.86 -15.97 -6.91
C GLY A 31 -3.19 -15.15 -8.02
N GLU A 32 -3.96 -14.52 -8.90
CA GLU A 32 -3.38 -13.65 -9.92
C GLU A 32 -2.48 -12.57 -9.29
N PRO A 33 -1.28 -12.34 -9.83
CA PRO A 33 -0.36 -11.35 -9.28
C PRO A 33 -0.97 -9.94 -9.41
N SER A 34 -1.04 -9.21 -8.30
CA SER A 34 -1.46 -7.80 -8.32
C SER A 34 -0.34 -6.92 -8.88
N GLN A 35 -0.66 -6.06 -9.86
CA GLN A 35 0.29 -5.05 -10.38
C GLN A 35 0.28 -3.78 -9.51
N VAL A 36 1.47 -3.23 -9.25
CA VAL A 36 1.62 -1.94 -8.55
C VAL A 36 1.45 -0.78 -9.55
N VAL A 37 0.55 0.15 -9.22
CA VAL A 37 0.27 1.35 -10.03
C VAL A 37 0.57 2.60 -9.20
N ALA A 38 1.29 3.56 -9.77
CA ALA A 38 1.49 4.86 -9.14
C ALA A 38 0.26 5.75 -9.39
N LEU A 39 -0.32 6.30 -8.31
CA LEU A 39 -1.49 7.17 -8.37
C LEU A 39 -1.13 8.58 -7.88
N ARG A 40 -1.70 9.60 -8.52
CA ARG A 40 -1.65 10.98 -8.02
C ARG A 40 -2.94 11.28 -7.29
N LEU A 41 -2.83 11.52 -5.99
CA LEU A 41 -3.93 11.85 -5.10
C LEU A 41 -3.62 13.17 -4.40
N THR A 42 -4.66 13.95 -4.07
CA THR A 42 -4.47 15.12 -3.22
C THR A 42 -4.20 14.66 -1.77
N LEU A 43 -3.68 15.56 -0.93
CA LEU A 43 -3.50 15.27 0.50
C LEU A 43 -4.82 14.93 1.19
N ASN A 44 -5.92 15.55 0.75
CA ASN A 44 -7.26 15.29 1.28
C ASN A 44 -7.75 13.88 0.91
N ASP A 45 -7.48 13.44 -0.32
CA ASP A 45 -7.83 12.08 -0.76
C ASP A 45 -7.09 11.03 0.05
N LEU A 46 -5.79 11.25 0.30
CA LEU A 46 -4.98 10.37 1.14
C LEU A 46 -5.51 10.31 2.58
N ALA A 47 -5.83 11.45 3.19
CA ALA A 47 -6.41 11.50 4.53
C ALA A 47 -7.76 10.78 4.61
N THR A 48 -8.57 10.86 3.56
CA THR A 48 -9.86 10.16 3.48
C THR A 48 -9.66 8.64 3.39
N LEU A 49 -8.70 8.19 2.57
CA LEU A 49 -8.33 6.77 2.49
C LEU A 49 -7.80 6.24 3.82
N ASP A 50 -6.98 7.02 4.51
CA ASP A 50 -6.40 6.68 5.82
C ASP A 50 -7.47 6.52 6.89
N ALA A 51 -8.34 7.52 7.03
CA ALA A 51 -9.43 7.46 8.00
C ALA A 51 -10.37 6.28 7.73
N ARG A 52 -10.63 5.94 6.46
CA ARG A 52 -11.43 4.77 6.11
C ARG A 52 -10.70 3.46 6.43
N ALA A 53 -9.43 3.36 6.08
CA ALA A 53 -8.59 2.20 6.37
C ALA A 53 -8.51 1.93 7.87
N GLU A 54 -8.27 2.95 8.68
CA GLU A 54 -8.24 2.87 10.15
C GLU A 54 -9.59 2.44 10.73
N ARG A 55 -10.69 3.07 10.28
CA ARG A 55 -12.06 2.74 10.75
C ARG A 55 -12.44 1.31 10.45
N GLU A 56 -11.99 0.76 9.32
CA GLU A 56 -12.35 -0.59 8.85
C GLU A 56 -11.30 -1.66 9.19
N GLY A 57 -10.16 -1.28 9.80
CA GLY A 57 -9.05 -2.19 10.08
C GLY A 57 -8.41 -2.78 8.81
N LYS A 58 -8.46 -2.04 7.69
CA LYS A 58 -7.98 -2.47 6.37
C LYS A 58 -6.72 -1.74 5.96
N THR A 59 -6.02 -2.29 4.99
CA THR A 59 -4.96 -1.58 4.27
C THR A 59 -5.55 -0.60 3.25
N ARG A 60 -4.76 0.43 2.88
CA ARG A 60 -5.14 1.37 1.81
C ARG A 60 -5.47 0.66 0.49
N SER A 61 -4.70 -0.38 0.13
CA SER A 61 -4.91 -1.11 -1.13
C SER A 61 -6.19 -1.95 -1.13
N GLU A 62 -6.62 -2.46 0.03
CA GLU A 62 -7.94 -3.11 0.16
C GLU A 62 -9.07 -2.10 0.00
N VAL A 63 -8.98 -0.96 0.69
CA VAL A 63 -9.96 0.13 0.55
C VAL A 63 -10.06 0.62 -0.89
N ILE A 64 -8.92 0.79 -1.58
CA ILE A 64 -8.88 1.18 -2.99
C ILE A 64 -9.50 0.11 -3.89
N ARG A 65 -9.18 -1.18 -3.69
CA ARG A 65 -9.75 -2.27 -4.49
C ARG A 65 -11.26 -2.40 -4.32
N GLU A 66 -11.78 -2.22 -3.10
CA GLU A 66 -13.22 -2.21 -2.85
C GLU A 66 -13.91 -1.01 -3.51
N ALA A 67 -13.30 0.17 -3.44
CA ALA A 67 -13.83 1.36 -4.13
C ALA A 67 -13.85 1.16 -5.65
N LEU A 68 -12.80 0.56 -6.22
CA LEU A 68 -12.75 0.21 -7.65
C LEU A 68 -13.84 -0.80 -8.01
N ALA A 69 -14.00 -1.87 -7.24
CA ALA A 69 -15.04 -2.89 -7.46
C ALA A 69 -16.46 -2.31 -7.35
N ALA A 70 -16.70 -1.36 -6.44
CA ALA A 70 -17.98 -0.68 -6.32
C ALA A 70 -18.24 0.34 -7.44
N SER A 71 -17.18 0.88 -8.07
CA SER A 71 -17.28 1.84 -9.17
C SER A 71 -17.38 1.21 -10.55
N ALA A 72 -16.91 -0.03 -10.70
CA ALA A 72 -16.97 -0.76 -11.95
C ALA A 72 -18.38 -1.29 -12.18
N ALA A 73 -19.06 -0.76 -13.21
CA ALA A 73 -20.29 -1.29 -13.78
C ALA A 73 -19.99 -2.34 -14.86
#